data_AF-A0A968I0I8-F1
#
_entry.id   AF-A0A968I0I8-F1
#
_cell.length_a   1.000
_cell.length_b   1.000
_cell.length_c   1.000
_cell.angle_alpha   90.00
_cell.angle_beta   90.00
_cell.angle_gamma   90.00
#
_symmetry.space_group_name_H-M   'P 1'
#
loop_
_entity.id
_entity.type
_entity.pdbx_description
1 polymer ?
#
loop_
_entity_poly.entity_id
_entity_poly.type
_entity_poly.pdbx_seq_one_letter_code
_entity_poly.pdbx_strand_id
1 'polypeptide(L)'
;MLIPIELNKIALNRVRVILDIIRISIPLLYPNTLKVKVDIGDEITFSSLTIVSVCPEAANVHESRIGPLALFDLNGNVIKKLRQQGLFRVFDLQNKLDLTEVEKLYLHAIHWLGDSQNQPEITNKVLSLTTCLETFFTPEKDSGLPISNTISESIALLMFKDFNNRKAAKKRIKELYDLRSRITHGSKISVSDDDLIQLMIFCYSVTRFISKKLDVYIKRKDIQNEVEIKKLS
;
A
#
# COMPACT_ATOMS: atom_id res chain seq x y z
N MET A 1 -13.95 9.69 -32.16
CA MET A 1 -13.36 8.40 -32.55
C MET A 1 -11.93 8.39 -32.02
N LEU A 2 -11.62 7.58 -31.00
CA LEU A 2 -10.27 7.52 -30.43
C LEU A 2 -9.34 6.74 -31.37
N ILE A 3 -8.12 7.24 -31.59
CA ILE A 3 -7.09 6.58 -32.40
C ILE A 3 -6.69 5.26 -31.69
N PRO A 4 -6.41 4.15 -32.42
CA PRO A 4 -6.12 2.83 -31.82
C PRO A 4 -5.07 2.81 -30.68
N ILE A 5 -4.09 3.72 -30.74
CA ILE A 5 -3.06 3.88 -29.69
C ILE A 5 -3.67 4.35 -28.36
N GLU A 6 -4.60 5.30 -28.40
CA GLU A 6 -5.26 5.81 -27.20
C GLU A 6 -6.19 4.76 -26.57
N LEU A 7 -6.87 3.97 -27.40
CA LEU A 7 -7.66 2.83 -26.93
C LEU A 7 -6.80 1.78 -26.21
N ASN A 8 -5.60 1.49 -26.73
CA ASN A 8 -4.70 0.54 -26.10
C ASN A 8 -4.15 1.05 -24.76
N LYS A 9 -3.78 2.34 -24.68
CA LYS A 9 -3.38 2.97 -23.40
C LYS A 9 -4.49 2.88 -22.35
N ILE A 10 -5.73 3.17 -22.74
CA ILE A 10 -6.89 3.09 -21.85
C ILE A 10 -7.09 1.64 -21.36
N ALA A 11 -7.00 0.66 -22.25
CA ALA A 11 -7.12 -0.75 -21.90
C ALA A 11 -6.02 -1.18 -20.91
N LEU A 12 -4.75 -0.85 -21.18
CA LEU A 12 -3.63 -1.17 -20.29
C LEU A 12 -3.78 -0.52 -18.91
N ASN A 13 -4.23 0.74 -18.86
CA ASN A 13 -4.46 1.43 -17.60
C ASN A 13 -5.58 0.77 -16.77
N ARG A 14 -6.67 0.33 -17.41
CA ARG A 14 -7.76 -0.40 -16.74
C ARG A 14 -7.27 -1.72 -16.17
N VAL A 15 -6.51 -2.47 -16.96
CA VAL A 15 -5.91 -3.74 -16.53
C VAL A 15 -4.98 -3.54 -15.33
N ARG A 16 -4.10 -2.52 -15.38
CA ARG A 16 -3.19 -2.19 -14.28
C ARG A 16 -3.95 -1.92 -12.98
N VAL A 17 -5.02 -1.14 -13.04
CA VAL A 17 -5.80 -0.82 -11.84
C VAL A 17 -6.55 -2.04 -11.29
N ILE A 18 -7.06 -2.92 -12.16
CA ILE A 18 -7.62 -4.20 -11.72
C ILE A 18 -6.55 -5.03 -10.99
N LEU A 19 -5.34 -5.11 -11.54
CA LEU A 19 -4.21 -5.79 -10.90
C LEU A 19 -3.85 -5.16 -9.56
N ASP A 20 -3.79 -3.84 -9.47
CA ASP A 20 -3.52 -3.14 -8.21
C ASP A 20 -4.57 -3.52 -7.16
N ILE A 21 -5.87 -3.49 -7.49
CA ILE A 21 -6.95 -3.89 -6.57
C ILE A 21 -6.80 -5.35 -6.12
N ILE A 22 -6.48 -6.26 -7.04
CA ILE A 22 -6.28 -7.69 -6.71
C ILE A 22 -5.06 -7.85 -5.81
N ARG A 23 -3.94 -7.21 -6.13
CA ARG A 23 -2.69 -7.28 -5.34
C ARG A 23 -2.88 -6.73 -3.94
N ILE A 24 -3.56 -5.58 -3.80
CA ILE A 24 -3.95 -4.99 -2.52
C ILE A 24 -4.86 -5.94 -1.71
N SER A 25 -5.61 -6.81 -2.37
CA SER A 25 -6.44 -7.77 -1.66
C SER A 25 -5.65 -8.94 -1.07
N ILE A 26 -4.48 -9.28 -1.61
CA ILE A 26 -3.69 -10.43 -1.18
C ILE A 26 -3.42 -10.44 0.33
N PRO A 27 -2.80 -9.41 0.93
CA PRO A 27 -2.51 -9.42 2.37
C PRO A 27 -3.78 -9.29 3.24
N LEU A 28 -4.93 -8.94 2.67
CA LEU A 28 -6.23 -8.92 3.38
C LEU A 28 -6.93 -10.29 3.39
N LEU A 29 -6.51 -11.18 2.49
CA LEU A 29 -7.17 -12.45 2.21
C LEU A 29 -6.34 -13.65 2.64
N TYR A 30 -5.02 -13.51 2.56
CA TYR A 30 -4.07 -14.58 2.81
C TYR A 30 -3.12 -14.20 3.93
N PRO A 31 -2.70 -15.16 4.78
CA PRO A 31 -1.62 -14.93 5.73
C PRO A 31 -0.35 -14.52 4.99
N ASN A 32 0.46 -13.63 5.59
CA ASN A 32 1.73 -13.19 4.98
C ASN A 32 2.75 -14.32 4.76
N THR A 33 2.58 -15.46 5.45
CA THR A 33 3.37 -16.67 5.24
C THR A 33 3.08 -17.35 3.90
N LEU A 34 1.88 -17.12 3.34
CA LEU A 34 1.47 -17.64 2.04
C LEU A 34 1.86 -16.64 0.96
N LYS A 35 2.91 -16.95 0.20
CA LYS A 35 3.32 -16.12 -0.94
C LYS A 35 2.29 -16.26 -2.06
N VAL A 36 1.31 -15.36 -2.14
CA VAL A 36 0.38 -15.30 -3.28
C VAL A 36 0.84 -14.20 -4.21
N LYS A 37 0.92 -14.46 -5.52
CA LYS A 37 1.27 -13.45 -6.53
C LYS A 37 0.23 -13.47 -7.63
N VAL A 38 -0.14 -12.29 -8.12
CA VAL A 38 -1.00 -12.10 -9.28
C VAL A 38 -0.27 -11.24 -10.30
N ASP A 39 -0.16 -11.76 -11.51
CA ASP A 39 0.47 -11.14 -12.66
C ASP A 39 -0.21 -11.55 -13.96
N ILE A 40 0.15 -10.90 -15.06
CA ILE A 40 -0.36 -11.21 -16.40
C ILE A 40 0.79 -11.75 -17.26
N GLY A 41 0.58 -12.91 -17.90
CA GLY A 41 1.57 -13.58 -18.75
C GLY A 41 2.49 -14.53 -17.98
N ASP A 42 3.64 -14.88 -18.57
CA ASP A 42 4.60 -15.86 -18.04
C ASP A 42 5.49 -15.29 -16.91
N GLU A 43 5.13 -14.15 -16.32
CA GLU A 43 5.88 -13.49 -15.23
C GLU A 43 5.76 -14.22 -13.88
N ILE A 44 4.98 -15.30 -13.83
CA ILE A 44 4.82 -16.18 -12.67
C ILE A 44 5.56 -17.49 -12.92
N THR A 45 6.78 -17.59 -12.40
CA THR A 45 7.52 -18.86 -12.37
C THR A 45 7.39 -19.50 -10.99
N PHE A 46 6.90 -20.74 -10.96
CA PHE A 46 7.01 -21.62 -9.79
C PHE A 46 8.37 -22.31 -9.88
N SER A 47 9.22 -22.19 -8.86
CA SER A 47 10.52 -22.87 -8.84
C SER A 47 10.81 -23.47 -7.46
N SER A 48 11.12 -24.75 -7.43
CA SER A 48 11.70 -25.39 -6.25
C SER A 48 13.20 -25.19 -6.28
N LEU A 49 13.77 -24.51 -5.27
CA LEU A 49 15.21 -24.48 -5.07
C LEU A 49 15.56 -25.60 -4.09
N THR A 50 16.23 -26.63 -4.58
CA THR A 50 16.80 -27.68 -3.73
C THR A 50 18.29 -27.41 -3.61
N ILE A 51 18.75 -27.13 -2.39
CA ILE A 51 20.17 -27.03 -2.08
C ILE A 51 20.57 -28.35 -1.44
N VAL A 52 21.42 -29.10 -2.14
CA VAL A 52 22.04 -30.31 -1.60
C VAL A 52 23.47 -29.95 -1.20
N SER A 53 23.77 -29.99 0.09
CA SER A 53 25.12 -29.85 0.61
C SER A 53 25.64 -31.23 0.96
N VAL A 54 26.67 -31.69 0.26
CA VAL A 54 27.30 -32.99 0.50
C VAL A 54 28.67 -32.76 1.14
N CYS A 55 28.86 -33.33 2.33
CA CYS A 55 30.15 -33.46 3.01
C CYS A 55 30.52 -34.95 3.14
N PRO A 56 31.80 -35.31 3.34
CA PRO A 56 32.25 -36.71 3.36
C PRO A 56 31.51 -37.60 4.36
N GLU A 57 31.09 -37.04 5.51
CA GLU A 57 30.37 -37.79 6.55
C GLU A 57 28.84 -37.61 6.54
N ALA A 58 28.28 -36.69 5.76
CA ALA A 58 26.83 -36.46 5.71
C ALA A 58 26.36 -35.70 4.45
N ALA A 59 25.16 -36.03 3.97
CA ALA A 59 24.44 -35.22 3.00
C ALA A 59 23.28 -34.50 3.70
N ASN A 60 23.23 -33.18 3.59
CA ASN A 60 22.10 -32.36 4.03
C ASN A 60 21.31 -31.90 2.80
N VAL A 61 20.02 -32.23 2.78
CA VAL A 61 19.10 -31.75 1.75
C VAL A 61 18.23 -30.65 2.36
N HIS A 62 18.33 -29.45 1.81
CA HIS A 62 17.44 -28.35 2.14
C HIS A 62 16.59 -28.03 0.92
N GLU A 63 15.30 -28.35 0.99
CA GLU A 63 14.32 -27.98 -0.03
C GLU A 63 13.59 -26.71 0.39
N SER A 64 13.57 -25.73 -0.50
CA SER A 64 12.78 -24.51 -0.33
C SER A 64 11.90 -24.26 -1.55
N ARG A 65 10.61 -23.98 -1.31
CA ARG A 65 9.69 -23.59 -2.37
C ARG A 65 9.82 -22.08 -2.60
N ILE A 66 10.16 -21.69 -3.83
CA ILE A 66 10.30 -20.30 -4.25
C ILE A 66 9.21 -19.98 -5.29
N GLY A 67 8.67 -18.77 -5.21
CA GLY A 67 7.56 -18.31 -6.05
C GLY A 67 6.21 -18.31 -5.31
N PRO A 68 5.10 -18.17 -6.05
CA PRO A 68 3.78 -18.22 -5.47
C PRO A 68 3.52 -19.62 -4.90
N LEU A 69 2.95 -19.69 -3.71
CA LEU A 69 2.62 -20.93 -3.00
C LEU A 69 1.11 -21.23 -3.01
N ALA A 70 0.31 -20.32 -3.56
CA ALA A 70 -1.11 -20.53 -3.83
C ALA A 70 -1.58 -19.66 -4.99
N LEU A 71 -2.62 -20.15 -5.68
CA LEU A 71 -3.36 -19.39 -6.68
C LEU A 71 -4.30 -18.40 -6.00
N PHE A 72 -4.52 -17.25 -6.64
CA PHE A 72 -5.52 -16.29 -6.18
C PHE A 72 -6.92 -16.79 -6.55
N ASP A 73 -7.77 -17.01 -5.56
CA ASP A 73 -9.13 -17.49 -5.75
C ASP A 73 -10.13 -16.33 -5.67
N LEU A 74 -10.62 -15.89 -6.83
CA LEU A 74 -11.62 -14.84 -6.91
C LEU A 74 -13.03 -15.41 -6.66
N ASN A 75 -13.42 -15.46 -5.39
CA ASN A 75 -14.75 -15.92 -4.96
C ASN A 75 -15.61 -14.79 -4.36
N GLY A 76 -16.87 -15.09 -4.06
CA GLY A 76 -17.82 -14.11 -3.52
C GLY A 76 -17.38 -13.47 -2.19
N ASN A 77 -16.64 -14.19 -1.34
CA ASN A 77 -16.12 -13.65 -0.08
C ASN A 77 -15.01 -12.62 -0.32
N VAL A 78 -14.13 -12.88 -1.30
CA VAL A 78 -13.12 -11.91 -1.76
C VAL A 78 -13.78 -10.63 -2.24
N ILE A 79 -14.79 -10.75 -3.11
CA ILE A 79 -15.55 -9.59 -3.62
C ILE A 79 -16.19 -8.80 -2.48
N LYS A 80 -16.78 -9.47 -1.49
CA LYS A 80 -17.37 -8.82 -0.32
C LYS A 80 -16.34 -8.05 0.51
N LYS A 81 -15.17 -8.63 0.77
CA LYS A 81 -14.07 -7.98 1.50
C LYS A 81 -13.54 -6.75 0.74
N LEU A 82 -13.32 -6.88 -0.58
CA LEU A 82 -12.91 -5.77 -1.44
C LEU A 82 -13.89 -4.58 -1.35
N ARG A 83 -15.20 -4.83 -1.36
CA ARG A 83 -16.22 -3.79 -1.17
C ARG A 83 -16.13 -3.14 0.21
N GLN A 84 -15.95 -3.92 1.28
CA GLN A 84 -15.83 -3.40 2.65
C GLN A 84 -14.59 -2.52 2.89
N GLN A 85 -13.53 -2.74 2.12
CA GLN A 85 -12.33 -1.90 2.12
C GLN A 85 -12.48 -0.63 1.27
N GLY A 86 -13.58 -0.51 0.53
CA GLY A 86 -13.84 0.60 -0.38
C GLY A 86 -13.07 0.51 -1.70
N LEU A 87 -12.41 -0.61 -2.00
CA LEU A 87 -11.61 -0.76 -3.22
C LEU A 87 -12.46 -0.75 -4.49
N PHE A 88 -13.76 -1.07 -4.39
CA PHE A 88 -14.68 -0.92 -5.52
C PHE A 88 -14.91 0.53 -5.94
N ARG A 89 -14.69 1.50 -5.04
CA ARG A 89 -14.77 2.93 -5.37
C ARG A 89 -13.79 3.29 -6.48
N VAL A 90 -12.67 2.59 -6.58
CA VAL A 90 -11.68 2.79 -7.64
C VAL A 90 -12.31 2.62 -9.02
N PHE A 91 -13.17 1.61 -9.22
CA PHE A 91 -13.87 1.40 -10.48
C PHE A 91 -14.84 2.52 -10.81
N ASP A 92 -15.57 3.01 -9.81
CA ASP A 92 -16.49 4.14 -9.98
C ASP A 92 -15.72 5.39 -10.42
N LEU A 93 -14.60 5.67 -9.76
CA LEU A 93 -13.73 6.81 -10.07
C LEU A 93 -13.08 6.71 -11.44
N GLN A 94 -12.67 5.52 -11.89
CA GLN A 94 -12.08 5.35 -13.22
C GLN A 94 -13.01 5.70 -14.39
N ASN A 95 -14.32 5.64 -14.17
CA ASN A 95 -15.32 5.97 -15.17
C ASN A 95 -15.85 7.40 -15.03
N LYS A 96 -15.40 8.13 -14.01
CA LYS A 96 -15.79 9.52 -13.77
C LYS A 96 -14.98 10.46 -14.67
N LEU A 97 -15.66 11.38 -15.35
CA LEU A 97 -15.02 12.37 -16.22
C LEU A 97 -14.19 13.38 -15.42
N ASP A 98 -14.78 13.92 -14.35
CA ASP A 98 -14.16 14.95 -13.51
C ASP A 98 -13.92 14.44 -12.11
N LEU A 99 -12.65 14.14 -11.83
CA LEU A 99 -12.19 13.74 -10.50
C LEU A 99 -11.87 14.97 -9.64
N THR A 100 -12.34 14.96 -8.40
CA THR A 100 -11.89 15.90 -7.38
C THR A 100 -10.42 15.69 -7.07
N GLU A 101 -9.80 16.65 -6.36
CA GLU A 101 -8.41 16.50 -5.96
C GLU A 101 -8.23 15.27 -5.06
N VAL A 102 -9.13 15.06 -4.09
CA VAL A 102 -9.05 13.92 -3.16
C VAL A 102 -9.29 12.59 -3.86
N GLU A 103 -10.17 12.55 -4.85
CA GLU A 103 -10.35 11.34 -5.67
C GLU A 103 -9.08 10.98 -6.45
N LYS A 104 -8.38 11.98 -7.02
CA LYS A 104 -7.07 11.77 -7.67
C LYS A 104 -6.02 11.28 -6.68
N LEU A 105 -5.95 11.89 -5.49
CA LEU A 105 -5.06 11.46 -4.42
C LEU A 105 -5.37 10.01 -3.98
N TYR A 106 -6.65 9.65 -3.87
CA TYR A 106 -7.05 8.30 -3.53
C TYR A 106 -6.60 7.28 -4.59
N LEU A 107 -6.80 7.57 -5.88
CA LEU A 107 -6.31 6.70 -6.96
C LEU A 107 -4.78 6.56 -6.95
N HIS A 108 -4.05 7.65 -6.72
CA HIS A 108 -2.59 7.61 -6.59
C HIS A 108 -2.12 6.77 -5.40
N ALA A 109 -2.76 6.90 -4.24
CA ALA A 109 -2.44 6.11 -3.07
C ALA A 109 -2.71 4.62 -3.29
N ILE A 110 -3.83 4.27 -3.93
CA ILE A 110 -4.14 2.90 -4.33
C ILE A 110 -3.07 2.34 -5.26
N HIS A 111 -2.63 3.11 -6.25
CA HIS A 111 -1.56 2.68 -7.15
C HIS A 111 -0.27 2.34 -6.38
N TRP A 112 0.20 3.23 -5.50
CA TRP A 112 1.41 2.98 -4.70
C TRP A 112 1.27 1.81 -3.71
N LEU A 113 0.08 1.62 -3.15
CA LEU A 113 -0.22 0.48 -2.29
C LEU A 113 -0.25 -0.85 -3.06
N GLY A 114 -0.73 -0.84 -4.31
CA GLY A 114 -0.69 -2.00 -5.20
C GLY A 114 0.72 -2.31 -5.68
N ASP A 115 1.47 -1.28 -6.06
CA ASP A 115 2.87 -1.39 -6.48
C ASP A 115 3.74 -2.00 -5.39
N SER A 116 3.54 -1.61 -4.12
CA SER A 116 4.28 -2.17 -2.98
C SER A 116 4.14 -3.69 -2.85
N GLN A 117 3.06 -4.29 -3.36
CA GLN A 117 2.86 -5.74 -3.32
C GLN A 117 3.68 -6.47 -4.39
N ASN A 118 4.07 -5.77 -5.46
CA ASN A 118 4.84 -6.34 -6.56
C ASN A 118 6.35 -6.05 -6.47
N GLN A 119 6.76 -5.14 -5.59
CA GLN A 119 8.18 -4.82 -5.42
C GLN A 119 8.97 -6.03 -4.87
N PRO A 120 10.07 -6.45 -5.52
CA PRO A 120 10.90 -7.54 -5.02
C PRO A 120 11.74 -7.12 -3.81
N GLU A 121 12.30 -5.91 -3.86
CA GLU A 121 13.16 -5.37 -2.82
C GLU A 121 12.34 -4.76 -1.67
N ILE A 122 12.66 -5.15 -0.43
CA ILE A 122 11.96 -4.65 0.76
C ILE A 122 12.06 -3.13 0.92
N THR A 123 13.18 -2.55 0.51
CA THR A 123 13.39 -1.10 0.49
C THR A 123 12.41 -0.40 -0.44
N ASN A 124 12.18 -0.94 -1.64
CA ASN A 124 11.20 -0.43 -2.58
C ASN A 124 9.76 -0.58 -2.08
N LYS A 125 9.46 -1.66 -1.33
CA LYS A 125 8.16 -1.81 -0.65
C LYS A 125 7.94 -0.67 0.35
N VAL A 126 8.94 -0.38 1.20
CA VAL A 126 8.88 0.72 2.17
C VAL A 126 8.68 2.05 1.46
N LEU A 127 9.44 2.33 0.39
CA LEU A 127 9.29 3.56 -0.39
C LEU A 127 7.86 3.68 -0.92
N SER A 128 7.34 2.66 -1.60
CA SER A 128 5.98 2.66 -2.16
C SER A 128 4.90 2.89 -1.10
N LEU A 129 4.99 2.20 0.05
CA LEU A 129 4.06 2.38 1.16
C LEU A 129 4.16 3.78 1.78
N THR A 130 5.37 4.33 1.95
CA THR A 130 5.53 5.69 2.48
C THR A 130 5.00 6.74 1.49
N THR A 131 5.19 6.55 0.18
CA THR A 131 4.61 7.41 -0.86
C THR A 131 3.08 7.35 -0.88
N CYS A 132 2.48 6.17 -0.60
CA CYS A 132 1.04 6.04 -0.39
C CYS A 132 0.56 6.98 0.73
N LEU A 133 1.26 7.06 1.87
CA LEU A 133 0.90 7.95 2.97
C LEU A 133 1.16 9.44 2.66
N GLU A 134 2.29 9.75 2.01
CA GLU A 134 2.65 11.10 1.56
C GLU A 134 1.59 11.70 0.62
N THR A 135 0.93 10.86 -0.17
CA THR A 135 -0.11 11.29 -1.11
C THR A 135 -1.21 12.12 -0.41
N PHE A 136 -1.56 11.78 0.82
CA PHE A 136 -2.59 12.49 1.59
C PHE A 136 -2.04 13.59 2.50
N PHE A 137 -0.87 13.36 3.10
CA PHE A 137 -0.42 14.12 4.27
C PHE A 137 0.84 14.95 4.04
N THR A 138 1.40 14.98 2.82
CA THR A 138 2.49 15.90 2.52
C THR A 138 2.01 17.34 2.70
N PRO A 139 2.68 18.12 3.56
CA PRO A 139 2.30 19.50 3.83
C PRO A 139 2.54 20.38 2.59
N GLU A 140 1.91 21.55 2.57
CA GLU A 140 2.19 22.56 1.54
C GLU A 140 3.66 22.99 1.62
N LYS A 141 4.27 23.26 0.45
CA LYS A 141 5.72 23.49 0.30
C LYS A 141 6.26 24.60 1.22
N ASP A 142 5.43 25.59 1.54
CA ASP A 142 5.83 26.77 2.31
C ASP A 142 5.40 26.73 3.80
N SER A 143 4.87 25.59 4.27
CA SER A 143 4.39 25.46 5.66
C SER A 143 5.50 25.43 6.72
N GLY A 144 6.76 25.16 6.32
CA GLY A 144 7.89 24.97 7.24
C GLY A 144 7.78 23.76 8.18
N LEU A 145 6.71 22.96 8.07
CA LEU A 145 6.47 21.82 8.95
C LEU A 145 7.28 20.59 8.50
N PRO A 146 7.94 19.86 9.43
CA PRO A 146 8.61 18.62 9.08
C PRO A 146 7.62 17.58 8.56
N ILE A 147 7.88 17.03 7.36
CA ILE A 147 7.02 16.05 6.69
C ILE A 147 6.77 14.82 7.59
N SER A 148 7.83 14.28 8.21
CA SER A 148 7.77 13.14 9.15
C SER A 148 6.80 13.40 10.31
N ASN A 149 6.82 14.61 10.90
CA ASN A 149 5.91 14.97 11.99
C ASN A 149 4.46 15.13 11.50
N THR A 150 4.27 15.77 10.35
CA THR A 150 2.95 16.00 9.76
C THR A 150 2.26 14.68 9.45
N ILE A 151 2.95 13.76 8.79
CA ILE A 151 2.41 12.44 8.42
C ILE A 151 2.10 11.62 9.66
N SER A 152 3.05 11.51 10.60
CA SER A 152 2.85 10.72 11.82
C SER A 152 1.74 11.24 12.72
N GLU A 153 1.62 12.56 12.89
CA GLU A 153 0.54 13.18 13.65
C GLU A 153 -0.81 13.00 12.98
N SER A 154 -0.91 13.27 11.67
CA SER A 154 -2.16 13.16 10.91
C SER A 154 -2.74 11.75 10.99
N ILE A 155 -1.90 10.73 10.75
CA ILE A 155 -2.36 9.33 10.81
C ILE A 155 -2.77 8.95 12.23
N ALA A 156 -1.99 9.33 13.24
CA ALA A 156 -2.33 9.03 14.64
C ALA A 156 -3.68 9.64 15.04
N LEU A 157 -3.94 10.90 14.68
CA LEU A 157 -5.19 11.59 14.99
C LEU A 157 -6.38 10.97 14.26
N LEU A 158 -6.23 10.62 12.97
CA LEU A 158 -7.31 10.02 12.19
C LEU A 158 -7.66 8.61 12.65
N MET A 159 -6.67 7.81 13.04
CA MET A 159 -6.86 6.39 13.34
C MET A 159 -7.21 6.09 14.80
N PHE A 160 -6.80 6.96 15.74
CA PHE A 160 -6.94 6.70 17.18
C PHE A 160 -7.71 7.81 17.89
N LYS A 161 -8.52 7.44 18.87
CA LYS A 161 -9.36 8.38 19.63
C LYS A 161 -8.69 8.84 20.92
N ASP A 162 -8.12 7.92 21.68
CA ASP A 162 -7.54 8.22 22.98
C ASP A 162 -6.09 8.74 22.87
N PHE A 163 -5.72 9.59 23.82
CA PHE A 163 -4.42 10.26 23.83
C PHE A 163 -3.24 9.28 23.87
N ASN A 164 -3.34 8.22 24.67
CA ASN A 164 -2.23 7.27 24.84
C ASN A 164 -1.97 6.49 23.55
N ASN A 165 -3.01 5.99 22.88
CA ASN A 165 -2.89 5.31 21.60
C ASN A 165 -2.46 6.27 20.50
N ARG A 166 -2.96 7.52 20.47
CA ARG A 166 -2.47 8.56 19.54
C ARG A 166 -0.97 8.80 19.72
N LYS A 167 -0.50 8.94 20.96
CA LYS A 167 0.92 9.16 21.28
C LYS A 167 1.79 7.97 20.86
N ALA A 168 1.37 6.75 21.18
CA ALA A 168 2.07 5.53 20.80
C ALA A 168 2.10 5.35 19.27
N ALA A 169 0.96 5.53 18.60
CA ALA A 169 0.85 5.46 17.16
C ALA A 169 1.73 6.50 16.46
N LYS A 170 1.67 7.77 16.90
CA LYS A 170 2.51 8.84 16.33
C LYS A 170 3.99 8.49 16.41
N LYS A 171 4.45 7.99 17.56
CA LYS A 171 5.84 7.52 17.72
C LYS A 171 6.16 6.41 16.73
N ARG A 172 5.32 5.37 16.67
CA ARG A 172 5.55 4.22 15.79
C ARG A 172 5.54 4.57 14.30
N ILE A 173 4.58 5.39 13.86
CA ILE A 173 4.47 5.83 12.47
C ILE A 173 5.69 6.68 12.09
N LYS A 174 6.18 7.52 13.02
CA LYS A 174 7.40 8.29 12.81
C LYS A 174 8.61 7.39 12.59
N GLU A 175 8.80 6.37 13.44
CA GLU A 175 9.88 5.39 13.30
C GLU A 175 9.83 4.65 11.96
N LEU A 176 8.63 4.24 11.54
CA LEU A 176 8.39 3.59 10.24
C LEU A 176 8.68 4.54 9.08
N TYR A 177 8.25 5.80 9.16
CA TYR A 177 8.51 6.80 8.13
C TYR A 177 9.99 7.14 8.02
N ASP A 178 10.71 7.19 9.15
CA ASP A 178 12.15 7.50 9.16
C ASP A 178 12.98 6.39 8.48
N LEU A 179 12.42 5.17 8.26
CA LEU A 179 13.02 4.18 7.34
C LEU A 179 13.19 4.74 5.93
N ARG A 180 12.20 5.47 5.40
CA ARG A 180 12.27 6.08 4.06
C ARG A 180 13.49 6.97 3.92
N SER A 181 13.68 7.90 4.87
CA SER A 181 14.79 8.85 4.85
C SER A 181 16.14 8.11 4.83
N ARG A 182 16.30 7.13 5.72
CA ARG A 182 17.52 6.31 5.78
C ARG A 182 17.75 5.56 4.47
N ILE A 183 16.71 4.96 3.88
CA ILE A 183 16.79 4.22 2.60
C ILE A 183 17.27 5.16 1.49
N THR A 184 16.66 6.34 1.37
CA THR A 184 17.03 7.32 0.33
C THR A 184 18.45 7.86 0.49
N HIS A 185 18.97 7.92 1.71
CA HIS A 185 20.35 8.35 1.97
C HIS A 185 21.37 7.19 1.92
N GLY A 186 20.97 6.01 1.44
CA GLY A 186 21.87 4.88 1.24
C GLY A 186 22.41 4.27 2.54
N SER A 187 21.75 4.51 3.66
CA SER A 187 22.15 3.88 4.93
C SER A 187 21.91 2.37 4.86
N LYS A 188 22.83 1.56 5.41
CA LYS A 188 22.63 0.12 5.54
C LYS A 188 21.54 -0.14 6.59
N ILE A 189 20.34 -0.54 6.15
CA ILE A 189 19.16 -0.66 7.01
C ILE A 189 18.65 -2.10 6.94
N SER A 190 18.34 -2.65 8.11
CA SER A 190 17.50 -3.83 8.22
C SER A 190 16.06 -3.36 8.40
N VAL A 191 15.17 -3.74 7.49
CA VAL A 191 13.72 -3.55 7.63
C VAL A 191 13.17 -4.89 8.10
N SER A 192 12.49 -4.91 9.24
CA SER A 192 11.85 -6.14 9.70
C SER A 192 10.53 -6.39 8.98
N ASP A 193 10.09 -7.65 8.90
CA ASP A 193 8.77 -7.99 8.37
C ASP A 193 7.65 -7.33 9.18
N ASP A 194 7.82 -7.20 10.50
CA ASP A 194 6.87 -6.50 11.37
C ASP A 194 6.77 -5.01 11.03
N ASP A 195 7.89 -4.32 10.75
CA ASP A 195 7.86 -2.94 10.27
C ASP A 195 7.05 -2.80 8.99
N LEU A 196 7.28 -3.72 8.04
CA LEU A 196 6.58 -3.72 6.76
C LEU A 196 5.07 -3.97 6.95
N ILE A 197 4.71 -4.95 7.78
CA ILE A 197 3.32 -5.29 8.09
C ILE A 197 2.61 -4.10 8.75
N GLN A 198 3.23 -3.47 9.74
CA GLN A 198 2.64 -2.31 10.42
C GLN A 198 2.46 -1.13 9.47
N LEU A 199 3.46 -0.82 8.66
CA LEU A 199 3.38 0.25 7.66
C LEU A 199 2.25 -0.02 6.65
N MET A 200 2.13 -1.27 6.21
CA MET A 200 1.05 -1.71 5.33
C MET A 200 -0.33 -1.56 5.99
N ILE A 201 -0.49 -1.95 7.26
CA ILE A 201 -1.74 -1.77 8.03
C ILE A 201 -2.13 -0.30 8.10
N PHE A 202 -1.19 0.61 8.31
CA PHE A 202 -1.47 2.05 8.30
C PHE A 202 -1.96 2.52 6.92
N CYS A 203 -1.33 2.06 5.82
CA CYS A 203 -1.77 2.39 4.47
C CYS A 203 -3.20 1.89 4.19
N TYR A 204 -3.52 0.65 4.55
CA TYR A 204 -4.89 0.11 4.45
C TYR A 204 -5.89 0.92 5.27
N SER A 205 -5.53 1.28 6.50
CA SER A 205 -6.43 1.99 7.41
C SER A 205 -6.72 3.41 6.91
N VAL A 206 -5.69 4.12 6.43
CA VAL A 206 -5.82 5.45 5.84
C VAL A 206 -6.64 5.41 4.55
N THR A 207 -6.29 4.53 3.60
CA THR A 207 -7.02 4.43 2.33
C THR A 207 -8.48 4.04 2.55
N ARG A 208 -8.77 3.13 3.49
CA ARG A 208 -10.15 2.79 3.89
C ARG A 208 -10.88 3.96 4.56
N PHE A 209 -10.18 4.78 5.35
CA PHE A 209 -10.79 5.97 5.95
C PHE A 209 -11.15 7.00 4.87
N ILE A 210 -10.22 7.30 3.97
CA ILE A 210 -10.43 8.24 2.87
C ILE A 210 -11.52 7.74 1.91
N SER A 211 -11.58 6.43 1.62
CA SER A 211 -12.59 5.87 0.71
C SER A 211 -14.03 6.14 1.18
N LYS A 212 -14.25 6.17 2.50
CA LYS A 212 -15.56 6.51 3.13
C LYS A 212 -15.90 8.00 3.09
N LYS A 213 -14.94 8.85 2.75
CA LYS A 213 -15.07 10.32 2.75
C LYS A 213 -14.99 10.92 1.35
N LEU A 214 -14.82 10.11 0.31
CA LEU A 214 -14.68 10.56 -1.08
C LEU A 214 -15.85 11.43 -1.57
N ASP A 215 -17.06 11.20 -1.07
CA ASP A 215 -18.24 11.98 -1.47
C ASP A 215 -18.31 13.36 -0.79
N VAL A 216 -17.49 13.59 0.25
CA VAL A 216 -17.52 14.81 1.08
C VAL A 216 -16.23 15.62 0.94
N TYR A 217 -15.09 14.96 0.81
CA TYR A 217 -13.80 15.61 0.66
C TYR A 217 -13.52 15.87 -0.82
N ILE A 218 -13.30 17.15 -1.15
CA ILE A 218 -13.05 17.60 -2.53
C ILE A 218 -11.58 17.97 -2.70
N LYS A 219 -10.98 18.63 -1.71
CA LYS A 219 -9.60 19.11 -1.71
C LYS A 219 -8.78 18.46 -0.60
N ARG A 220 -7.45 18.40 -0.76
CA ARG A 220 -6.56 17.90 0.30
C ARG A 220 -6.77 18.63 1.62
N LYS A 221 -7.09 19.92 1.55
CA LYS A 221 -7.39 20.76 2.70
C LYS A 221 -8.53 20.23 3.57
N ASP A 222 -9.49 19.50 3.00
CA ASP A 222 -10.59 18.90 3.78
C ASP A 222 -10.07 17.81 4.72
N ILE A 223 -9.07 17.04 4.27
CA ILE A 223 -8.38 16.04 5.11
C ILE A 223 -7.60 16.74 6.24
N GLN A 224 -6.88 17.82 5.91
CA GLN A 224 -6.12 18.60 6.89
C GLN A 224 -7.05 19.22 7.95
N ASN A 225 -8.20 19.75 7.53
CA ASN A 225 -9.19 20.30 8.45
C ASN A 225 -9.73 19.25 9.42
N GLU A 226 -9.99 18.01 8.96
CA GLU A 226 -10.40 16.91 9.84
C GLU A 226 -9.31 16.58 10.87
N VAL A 227 -8.04 16.59 10.48
CA VAL A 227 -6.91 16.39 11.39
C VAL A 227 -6.87 17.48 12.47
N GLU A 228 -7.02 18.75 12.08
CA GLU A 228 -7.05 19.88 13.02
C GLU A 228 -8.24 19.81 13.98
N ILE A 229 -9.43 19.45 13.50
CA ILE A 229 -10.60 19.23 14.36
C ILE A 229 -10.31 18.15 15.41
N LYS A 230 -9.69 17.04 15.01
CA LYS A 230 -9.33 15.94 15.93
C LYS A 230 -8.22 16.29 16.90
N LYS A 231 -7.39 17.27 16.58
CA LYS A 231 -6.33 17.79 17.46
C LYS A 231 -6.90 18.59 18.62
N LEU A 232 -8.03 19.26 18.40
CA LEU A 232 -8.76 20.05 19.40
C LEU A 232 -9.73 19.21 20.25
N SER A 233 -9.99 17.94 19.87
CA SER A 233 -10.85 16.98 20.59
C SER A 233 -10.05 16.00 21.43
#